data_AF-A0A0D2M1K4-F1
#
_entry.id   AF-A0A0D2M1K4-F1
#
_cell.length_a   1.000
_cell.length_b   1.000
_cell.length_c   1.000
_cell.angle_alpha   90.00
_cell.angle_beta   90.00
_cell.angle_gamma   90.00
#
_symmetry.space_group_name_H-M   'P 1'
#
loop_
_entity.id
_entity.type
_entity.pdbx_description
1 polymer ?
#
loop_
_entity_poly.entity_id
_entity_poly.type
_entity_poly.pdbx_seq_one_letter_code
_entity_poly.pdbx_strand_id
1 'polypeptide(L)'
;MIAQQQAKELGASEVTTEHVLLGLIQEDTTSKSGYLNSGLTHEKARAAVEALGGRRKAITGADNIPFSREVRKTFEAATNECKRSAVTYISPEHILLAMLSQTECRARILLTSIGVDCDVLKAEGAKRVKGGQEPEAPKKKKSEKQGPKALEEFCKDLCAEVRAGKVDPVIGREHEVARVMQILARRSKNNPILLGEPGVGKTAIAEGLAYAIVHRMSLDGSPLPEFLRGKRVLQLDVGAVPCGTMQFGLPQGGAQCGRGKGRVRRAIRGGLGGDVPAACAPRVAWVSHKARCSVCSRLGI
;
A
#
# COMPACT_ATOMS: atom_id res chain seq x y z
N MET A 1 0.70 13.23 -21.58
CA MET A 1 1.41 14.51 -21.34
C MET A 1 2.83 14.33 -20.82
N ILE A 2 3.11 13.32 -19.99
CA ILE A 2 4.45 13.11 -19.39
C ILE A 2 5.56 12.94 -20.44
N ALA A 3 5.34 12.16 -21.51
CA ALA A 3 6.34 11.94 -22.56
C ALA A 3 6.77 13.23 -23.29
N GLN A 4 5.84 14.17 -23.54
CA GLN A 4 6.14 15.47 -24.15
C GLN A 4 6.95 16.36 -23.20
N GLN A 5 6.66 16.29 -21.89
CA GLN A 5 7.43 17.00 -20.87
C GLN A 5 8.87 16.46 -20.79
N GLN A 6 9.05 15.14 -20.82
CA GLN A 6 10.37 14.51 -20.85
C GLN A 6 11.18 14.94 -22.10
N ALA A 7 10.54 14.96 -23.27
CA ALA A 7 11.19 15.46 -24.50
C ALA A 7 11.61 16.94 -24.38
N LYS A 8 10.79 17.78 -23.74
CA LYS A 8 11.08 19.20 -23.50
C LYS A 8 12.27 19.40 -22.57
N GLU A 9 12.30 18.66 -21.47
CA GLU A 9 13.40 18.67 -20.49
C GLU A 9 14.73 18.22 -21.12
N LEU A 10 14.69 17.22 -21.99
CA LEU A 10 15.86 16.69 -22.69
C LEU A 10 16.25 17.49 -23.94
N GLY A 11 15.48 18.52 -24.30
CA GLY A 11 15.76 19.38 -25.46
C GLY A 11 15.61 18.68 -26.81
N ALA A 12 14.70 17.69 -26.90
CA ALA A 12 14.42 16.99 -28.14
C ALA A 12 13.39 17.75 -29.00
N SER A 13 13.64 17.83 -30.31
CA SER A 13 12.74 18.46 -31.28
C SER A 13 11.50 17.63 -31.61
N GLU A 14 11.55 16.32 -31.34
CA GLU A 14 10.44 15.38 -31.52
C GLU A 14 10.35 14.42 -30.33
N VAL A 15 9.15 13.92 -30.05
CA VAL A 15 8.95 12.86 -29.06
C VAL A 15 9.28 11.51 -29.71
N THR A 16 10.39 10.92 -29.27
CA THR A 16 10.86 9.57 -29.60
C THR A 16 10.38 8.51 -28.61
N THR A 17 10.60 7.22 -28.94
CA THR A 17 10.15 6.07 -28.13
C THR A 17 10.76 6.03 -26.73
N GLU A 18 11.97 6.55 -26.56
CA GLU A 18 12.66 6.65 -25.27
C GLU A 18 11.97 7.61 -24.29
N HIS A 19 11.44 8.73 -24.78
CA HIS A 19 10.64 9.65 -23.95
C HIS A 19 9.30 9.05 -23.56
N VAL A 20 8.70 8.25 -24.44
CA VAL A 20 7.49 7.48 -24.12
C VAL A 20 7.78 6.48 -23.01
N LEU A 21 8.88 5.73 -23.10
CA LEU A 21 9.33 4.80 -22.07
C LEU A 21 9.54 5.51 -20.72
N LEU A 22 10.22 6.67 -20.69
CA LEU A 22 10.39 7.47 -19.47
C LEU A 22 9.05 7.88 -18.86
N GLY A 23 8.08 8.24 -19.72
CA GLY A 23 6.72 8.57 -19.30
C GLY A 23 6.00 7.37 -18.66
N LEU A 24 6.11 6.18 -19.26
CA LEU A 24 5.52 4.95 -18.70
C LEU A 24 6.09 4.61 -17.32
N ILE A 25 7.41 4.76 -17.16
CA ILE A 25 8.09 4.50 -15.88
C ILE A 25 7.67 5.50 -14.81
N GLN A 26 7.46 6.77 -15.18
CA GLN A 26 7.04 7.81 -14.25
C GLN A 26 5.56 7.66 -13.85
N GLU A 27 4.71 7.16 -14.74
CA GLU A 27 3.31 6.88 -14.46
C GLU A 27 3.13 5.67 -13.53
N ASP A 28 3.99 4.65 -13.63
CA ASP A 28 3.94 3.46 -12.78
C ASP A 28 4.44 3.74 -11.35
N THR A 29 3.57 4.35 -10.54
CA THR A 29 3.77 4.57 -9.10
C THR A 29 3.58 3.30 -8.25
N THR A 30 3.09 2.22 -8.88
CA THR A 30 2.70 0.96 -8.22
C THR A 30 3.90 0.11 -7.81
N SER A 31 4.99 0.19 -8.56
CA SER A 31 6.10 -0.76 -8.47
C SER A 31 7.23 -0.24 -7.56
N LYS A 32 7.21 -0.60 -6.27
CA LYS A 32 8.27 -0.24 -5.31
C LYS A 32 9.65 -0.86 -5.65
N SER A 33 9.67 -1.95 -6.43
CA SER A 33 10.89 -2.65 -6.85
C SER A 33 11.45 -2.18 -8.21
N GLY A 34 10.97 -1.05 -8.74
CA GLY A 34 11.26 -0.59 -10.10
C GLY A 34 10.23 -1.06 -11.12
N TYR A 35 10.25 -0.48 -12.32
CA TYR A 35 9.25 -0.72 -13.38
C TYR A 35 9.11 -2.22 -13.67
N LEU A 36 7.89 -2.76 -13.51
CA LEU A 36 7.60 -4.20 -13.71
C LEU A 36 8.53 -5.17 -12.96
N ASN A 37 9.00 -4.83 -11.76
CA ASN A 37 9.95 -5.63 -10.96
C ASN A 37 11.32 -5.87 -11.62
N SER A 38 11.66 -5.14 -12.69
CA SER A 38 12.93 -5.28 -13.40
C SER A 38 14.11 -4.58 -12.72
N GLY A 39 13.89 -3.87 -11.61
CA GLY A 39 14.91 -3.02 -10.98
C GLY A 39 15.22 -1.72 -11.76
N LEU A 40 14.46 -1.45 -12.83
CA LEU A 40 14.57 -0.24 -13.63
C LEU A 40 13.92 0.94 -12.90
N THR A 41 14.75 1.88 -12.45
CA THR A 41 14.31 3.14 -11.84
C THR A 41 14.25 4.25 -12.88
N HIS A 42 13.40 5.25 -12.64
CA HIS A 42 13.29 6.43 -13.51
C HIS A 42 14.65 7.12 -13.70
N GLU A 43 15.44 7.23 -12.64
CA GLU A 43 16.78 7.85 -12.68
C GLU A 43 17.75 7.10 -13.59
N LYS A 44 17.80 5.76 -13.52
CA LYS A 44 18.65 4.93 -14.38
C LYS A 44 18.24 5.05 -15.84
N ALA A 45 16.93 5.00 -16.11
CA ALA A 45 16.40 5.16 -17.46
C ALA A 45 16.73 6.55 -18.03
N ARG A 46 16.55 7.61 -17.23
CA ARG A 46 16.88 8.99 -17.64
C ARG A 46 18.37 9.13 -17.95
N ALA A 47 19.25 8.61 -17.09
CA ALA A 47 20.69 8.64 -17.33
C ALA A 47 21.09 7.93 -18.63
N ALA A 48 20.47 6.79 -18.95
CA ALA A 48 20.72 6.07 -20.20
C ALA A 48 20.25 6.86 -21.43
N VAL A 49 19.10 7.53 -21.35
CA VAL A 49 18.61 8.40 -22.43
C VAL A 49 19.53 9.61 -22.63
N GLU A 50 20.00 10.24 -21.55
CA GLU A 50 20.97 11.34 -21.63
C GLU A 50 22.31 10.88 -22.25
N ALA A 51 22.75 9.66 -21.94
CA ALA A 51 23.98 9.08 -22.50
C ALA A 51 23.88 8.79 -24.01
N LEU A 52 22.70 8.39 -24.51
CA LEU A 52 22.47 8.08 -25.92
C LEU A 52 22.05 9.31 -26.76
N GLY A 53 21.23 10.19 -26.21
CA GLY A 53 20.69 11.38 -26.91
C GLY A 53 21.60 12.61 -26.85
N GLY A 54 22.56 12.62 -25.92
CA GLY A 54 23.40 13.76 -25.60
C GLY A 54 22.64 14.86 -24.86
N ARG A 55 23.34 15.61 -24.01
CA ARG A 55 22.72 16.68 -23.22
C ARG A 55 22.48 17.92 -24.08
N ARG A 56 21.22 18.24 -24.37
CA ARG A 56 20.84 19.47 -25.09
C ARG A 56 20.19 20.47 -24.14
N LYS A 57 20.20 21.76 -24.51
CA LYS A 57 19.45 22.77 -23.75
C LYS A 57 17.96 22.50 -23.89
N ALA A 58 17.25 22.54 -22.77
CA ALA A 58 15.81 22.41 -22.74
C ALA A 58 15.16 23.49 -23.64
N ILE A 59 14.15 23.08 -24.41
CA ILE A 59 13.46 23.99 -25.33
C ILE A 59 12.41 24.77 -24.54
N THR A 60 12.70 26.04 -24.24
CA THR A 60 11.77 26.97 -23.61
C THR A 60 10.94 27.67 -24.70
N GLY A 61 9.74 27.15 -25.01
CA GLY A 61 8.79 27.84 -25.90
C GLY A 61 7.99 26.97 -26.86
N ALA A 62 8.30 25.68 -26.98
CA ALA A 62 7.44 24.74 -27.71
C ALA A 62 6.32 24.25 -26.77
N ASP A 63 5.08 24.64 -27.04
CA ASP A 63 3.91 24.14 -26.29
C ASP A 63 3.49 22.75 -26.73
N ASN A 64 3.77 22.37 -27.99
CA ASN A 64 3.47 21.04 -28.52
C ASN A 64 4.65 20.51 -29.36
N ILE A 65 5.41 19.58 -28.78
CA ILE A 65 6.46 18.83 -29.49
C ILE A 65 5.77 17.71 -30.29
N PRO A 66 6.02 17.59 -31.61
CA PRO A 66 5.41 16.55 -32.44
C PRO A 66 5.95 15.16 -32.11
N PHE A 67 5.13 14.12 -32.31
CA PHE A 67 5.57 12.74 -32.22
C PHE A 67 6.32 12.30 -33.46
N SER A 68 7.43 11.59 -33.27
CA SER A 68 8.22 11.01 -34.36
C SER A 68 7.45 9.88 -35.06
N ARG A 69 7.84 9.56 -36.30
CA ARG A 69 7.21 8.51 -37.12
C ARG A 69 7.25 7.14 -36.44
N GLU A 70 8.34 6.85 -35.70
CA GLU A 70 8.49 5.61 -34.93
C GLU A 70 7.45 5.47 -33.81
N VAL A 71 7.16 6.56 -33.11
CA VAL A 71 6.17 6.56 -32.02
C VAL A 71 4.77 6.33 -32.58
N ARG A 72 4.43 6.92 -33.73
CA ARG A 72 3.13 6.66 -34.40
C ARG A 72 2.98 5.18 -34.77
N LYS A 73 4.01 4.57 -35.37
CA LYS A 73 4.03 3.13 -35.66
C LYS A 73 3.88 2.29 -34.39
N THR A 74 4.49 2.73 -33.28
CA THR A 74 4.36 2.06 -31.98
C THR A 74 2.92 2.10 -31.47
N PHE A 75 2.22 3.23 -31.56
CA PHE A 75 0.82 3.33 -31.15
C PHE A 75 -0.13 2.53 -32.04
N GLU A 76 0.13 2.46 -33.34
CA GLU A 76 -0.59 1.57 -34.25
C GLU A 76 -0.39 0.09 -33.86
N ALA A 77 0.84 -0.31 -33.55
CA ALA A 77 1.15 -1.65 -33.06
C ALA A 77 0.50 -1.93 -31.69
N ALA A 78 0.48 -0.96 -30.78
CA ALA A 78 -0.17 -1.08 -29.47
C ALA A 78 -1.70 -1.28 -29.61
N THR A 79 -2.31 -0.61 -30.59
CA THR A 79 -3.73 -0.79 -30.92
C THR A 79 -3.99 -2.22 -31.41
N ASN A 80 -3.09 -2.79 -32.21
CA ASN A 80 -3.20 -4.18 -32.65
C ASN A 80 -3.00 -5.18 -31.51
N GLU A 81 -2.06 -4.92 -30.58
CA GLU A 81 -1.87 -5.73 -29.37
C GLU A 81 -3.09 -5.68 -28.44
N CYS A 82 -3.75 -4.52 -28.31
CA CYS A 82 -5.00 -4.35 -27.57
C CYS A 82 -6.12 -5.22 -28.16
N LYS A 83 -6.27 -5.21 -29.49
CA LYS A 83 -7.24 -6.05 -30.22
C LYS A 83 -6.95 -7.55 -30.03
N ARG A 84 -5.69 -7.96 -30.10
CA ARG A 84 -5.26 -9.35 -29.86
C ARG A 84 -5.55 -9.80 -28.43
N SER A 85 -5.38 -8.89 -27.48
CA SER A 85 -5.63 -9.13 -26.07
C SER A 85 -7.12 -9.02 -25.70
N ALA A 86 -8.02 -8.77 -26.66
CA ALA A 86 -9.46 -8.63 -26.42
C ALA A 86 -9.82 -7.62 -25.31
N VAL A 87 -8.98 -6.60 -25.08
CA VAL A 87 -9.23 -5.54 -24.10
C VAL A 87 -9.86 -4.35 -24.82
N THR A 88 -10.88 -3.74 -24.22
CA THR A 88 -11.64 -2.62 -24.79
C THR A 88 -10.85 -1.30 -24.81
N TYR A 89 -9.83 -1.16 -23.97
CA TYR A 89 -9.03 0.06 -23.80
C TYR A 89 -7.52 -0.18 -23.94
N ILE A 90 -6.83 0.78 -24.56
CA ILE A 90 -5.37 0.72 -24.73
C ILE A 90 -4.71 1.09 -23.40
N SER A 91 -4.27 0.08 -22.66
CA SER A 91 -3.48 0.26 -21.43
C SER A 91 -2.00 0.61 -21.71
N PRO A 92 -1.29 1.24 -20.75
CA PRO A 92 0.16 1.52 -20.85
C PRO A 92 1.01 0.30 -21.18
N GLU A 93 0.60 -0.87 -20.68
CA GLU A 93 1.27 -2.15 -20.92
C GLU A 93 1.21 -2.58 -22.41
N HIS A 94 0.15 -2.23 -23.15
CA HIS A 94 0.08 -2.51 -24.59
C HIS A 94 1.08 -1.65 -25.38
N ILE A 95 1.31 -0.41 -24.93
CA ILE A 95 2.31 0.49 -25.53
C ILE A 95 3.70 -0.09 -25.28
N LEU A 96 3.97 -0.59 -24.07
CA LEU A 96 5.22 -1.28 -23.77
C LEU A 96 5.43 -2.52 -24.64
N LEU A 97 4.43 -3.41 -24.71
CA LEU A 97 4.51 -4.63 -25.51
C LEU A 97 4.77 -4.32 -26.99
N ALA A 98 4.14 -3.26 -27.52
CA ALA A 98 4.39 -2.80 -28.88
C ALA A 98 5.83 -2.31 -29.09
N MET A 99 6.39 -1.52 -28.15
CA MET A 99 7.79 -1.07 -28.20
C MET A 99 8.77 -2.24 -28.16
N LEU A 100 8.51 -3.24 -27.33
CA LEU A 100 9.39 -4.40 -27.18
C LEU A 100 9.28 -5.39 -28.35
N SER A 101 8.15 -5.40 -29.06
CA SER A 101 7.92 -6.25 -30.23
C SER A 101 8.64 -5.74 -31.48
N GLN A 102 8.83 -4.42 -31.59
CA GLN A 102 9.60 -3.82 -32.68
C GLN A 102 11.11 -4.03 -32.44
N THR A 103 11.82 -4.50 -33.47
CA THR A 103 13.28 -4.71 -33.42
C THR A 103 14.04 -3.38 -33.50
N GLU A 104 13.55 -2.45 -34.32
CA GLU A 104 14.17 -1.14 -34.60
C GLU A 104 13.76 -0.05 -33.58
N CYS A 105 13.44 -0.41 -32.33
CA CYS A 105 13.04 0.55 -31.31
C CYS A 105 14.21 1.04 -30.46
N ARG A 106 14.44 2.36 -30.44
CA ARG A 106 15.42 2.98 -29.53
C ARG A 106 15.18 2.64 -28.06
N ALA A 107 13.93 2.62 -27.62
CA ALA A 107 13.56 2.19 -26.27
C ALA A 107 14.07 0.77 -25.93
N ARG A 108 14.05 -0.16 -26.89
CA ARG A 108 14.55 -1.53 -26.69
C ARG A 108 16.08 -1.57 -26.60
N ILE A 109 16.76 -0.78 -27.43
CA ILE A 109 18.22 -0.64 -27.40
C ILE A 109 18.66 -0.07 -26.04
N LEU A 110 17.95 0.95 -25.54
CA LEU A 110 18.16 1.54 -24.22
C LEU A 110 17.98 0.53 -23.08
N LEU A 111 16.91 -0.27 -23.11
CA LEU A 111 16.70 -1.29 -22.07
C LEU A 111 17.84 -2.32 -22.08
N THR A 112 18.31 -2.70 -23.27
CA THR A 112 19.43 -3.63 -23.43
C THR A 112 20.75 -3.01 -22.90
N SER A 113 20.99 -1.72 -23.12
CA SER A 113 22.21 -1.05 -22.62
C SER A 113 22.22 -0.88 -21.09
N ILE A 114 21.05 -0.81 -20.46
CA ILE A 114 20.90 -0.77 -18.99
C ILE A 114 21.05 -2.18 -18.39
N GLY A 115 21.04 -3.24 -19.20
CA GLY A 115 21.11 -4.63 -18.75
C GLY A 115 19.75 -5.19 -18.30
N VAL A 116 18.64 -4.65 -18.81
CA VAL A 116 17.30 -5.18 -18.55
C VAL A 116 16.89 -6.17 -19.63
N ASP A 117 16.54 -7.38 -19.20
CA ASP A 117 16.03 -8.42 -20.08
C ASP A 117 14.66 -8.04 -20.65
N CYS A 118 14.64 -7.71 -21.94
CA CYS A 118 13.43 -7.34 -22.65
C CYS A 118 12.37 -8.45 -22.65
N ASP A 119 12.78 -9.72 -22.63
CA ASP A 119 11.84 -10.85 -22.64
C ASP A 119 11.17 -11.07 -21.29
N VAL A 120 11.89 -10.83 -20.18
CA VAL A 120 11.31 -10.81 -18.83
C VAL A 120 10.31 -9.66 -18.72
N LEU A 121 10.68 -8.48 -19.23
CA LEU A 121 9.82 -7.30 -19.21
C LEU A 121 8.54 -7.50 -20.03
N LYS A 122 8.64 -8.16 -21.21
CA LYS A 122 7.47 -8.57 -22.01
C LYS A 122 6.57 -9.53 -21.24
N ALA A 123 7.14 -10.53 -20.56
CA ALA A 123 6.38 -11.51 -19.81
C ALA A 123 5.61 -10.85 -18.66
N GLU A 124 6.26 -9.95 -17.90
CA GLU A 124 5.63 -9.22 -16.80
C GLU A 124 4.53 -8.24 -17.31
N GLY A 125 4.79 -7.52 -18.40
CA GLY A 125 3.79 -6.66 -19.03
C GLY A 125 2.57 -7.46 -19.53
N ALA A 126 2.80 -8.60 -20.18
CA ALA A 126 1.72 -9.48 -20.65
C ALA A 126 0.91 -10.08 -19.48
N LYS A 127 1.56 -10.41 -18.35
CA LYS A 127 0.87 -10.84 -17.13
C LYS A 127 -0.03 -9.74 -16.58
N ARG A 128 0.39 -8.47 -16.59
CA ARG A 128 -0.46 -7.34 -16.15
C ARG A 128 -1.63 -7.09 -17.08
N VAL A 129 -1.44 -7.20 -18.40
CA VAL A 129 -2.54 -7.12 -19.38
C VAL A 129 -3.57 -8.22 -19.13
N LYS A 130 -3.12 -9.47 -18.94
CA LYS A 130 -4.02 -10.60 -18.64
C LYS A 130 -4.62 -10.55 -17.23
N GLY A 131 -3.87 -10.05 -16.25
CA GLY A 131 -4.37 -9.83 -14.88
C GLY A 131 -5.37 -8.67 -14.78
N GLY A 132 -5.37 -7.78 -15.78
CA GLY A 132 -6.38 -6.76 -16.00
C GLY A 132 -7.56 -7.22 -16.88
N GLN A 133 -7.51 -8.41 -17.49
CA GLN A 133 -8.70 -9.06 -18.03
C GLN A 133 -9.53 -9.63 -16.87
N GLU A 134 -10.34 -8.77 -16.25
CA GLU A 134 -11.64 -9.29 -15.80
C GLU A 134 -12.46 -9.59 -17.07
N PRO A 135 -12.97 -10.81 -17.27
CA PRO A 135 -13.86 -11.09 -18.38
C PRO A 135 -15.12 -10.23 -18.22
N GLU A 136 -15.38 -9.36 -19.19
CA GLU A 136 -16.64 -8.64 -19.28
C GLU A 136 -17.79 -9.64 -19.52
N ALA A 137 -18.45 -10.03 -18.42
CA ALA A 137 -19.82 -10.56 -18.42
C ALA A 137 -20.74 -9.52 -17.76
N PRO A 138 -22.00 -9.39 -18.21
CA PRO A 138 -22.75 -8.16 -18.04
C PRO A 138 -23.24 -7.97 -16.59
N LYS A 139 -23.02 -6.75 -16.08
CA LYS A 139 -23.73 -6.09 -14.98
C LYS A 139 -24.06 -6.95 -13.75
N LYS A 140 -23.19 -6.92 -12.74
CA LYS A 140 -23.62 -6.75 -11.35
C LYS A 140 -22.62 -5.88 -10.60
N LYS A 141 -23.12 -4.76 -10.08
CA LYS A 141 -22.42 -3.87 -9.15
C LYS A 141 -21.79 -4.69 -8.01
N LYS A 142 -20.47 -4.68 -7.90
CA LYS A 142 -19.73 -4.72 -6.62
C LYS A 142 -18.26 -4.36 -6.86
N SER A 143 -18.00 -3.08 -6.71
CA SER A 143 -16.71 -2.60 -6.21
C SER A 143 -16.38 -3.31 -4.89
N GLU A 144 -15.29 -4.08 -4.84
CA GLU A 144 -14.17 -3.83 -3.93
C GLU A 144 -13.11 -4.95 -3.97
N LYS A 145 -11.93 -4.57 -4.47
CA LYS A 145 -10.60 -4.79 -3.88
C LYS A 145 -10.04 -6.21 -3.91
N GLN A 146 -9.10 -6.40 -4.84
CA GLN A 146 -7.93 -7.23 -4.58
C GLN A 146 -7.20 -6.70 -3.34
N GLY A 147 -7.20 -7.53 -2.29
CA GLY A 147 -6.56 -7.35 -0.99
C GLY A 147 -7.55 -7.69 0.13
N PRO A 148 -7.40 -8.82 0.85
CA PRO A 148 -6.20 -9.11 1.64
C PRO A 148 -5.96 -10.61 1.96
N LYS A 149 -5.19 -11.36 1.16
CA LYS A 149 -4.80 -12.74 1.56
C LYS A 149 -4.19 -12.78 2.98
N ALA A 150 -3.43 -11.75 3.35
CA ALA A 150 -2.85 -11.62 4.68
C ALA A 150 -3.86 -11.29 5.81
N LEU A 151 -4.91 -10.49 5.57
CA LEU A 151 -5.89 -10.21 6.65
C LEU A 151 -6.86 -11.39 6.84
N GLU A 152 -7.14 -12.16 5.79
CA GLU A 152 -7.95 -13.39 5.92
C GLU A 152 -7.17 -14.50 6.65
N GLU A 153 -5.84 -14.49 6.55
CA GLU A 153 -4.96 -15.43 7.26
C GLU A 153 -4.82 -15.11 8.76
N PHE A 154 -4.76 -13.83 9.14
CA PHE A 154 -4.47 -13.41 10.53
C PHE A 154 -5.66 -12.83 11.30
N CYS A 155 -6.78 -12.56 10.62
CA CYS A 155 -7.95 -11.96 11.25
C CYS A 155 -9.20 -12.81 11.09
N LYS A 156 -10.02 -12.83 12.14
CA LYS A 156 -11.35 -13.45 12.17
C LYS A 156 -12.41 -12.39 11.88
N ASP A 157 -13.30 -12.63 10.93
CA ASP A 157 -14.40 -11.70 10.59
C ASP A 157 -15.61 -11.91 11.51
N LEU A 158 -15.77 -11.02 12.49
CA LEU A 158 -16.89 -11.08 13.44
C LEU A 158 -18.25 -10.82 12.76
N CYS A 159 -18.28 -10.00 11.71
CA CYS A 159 -19.52 -9.77 10.96
C CYS A 159 -19.97 -11.03 10.21
N ALA A 160 -19.04 -11.86 9.76
CA ALA A 160 -19.36 -13.15 9.14
C ALA A 160 -19.92 -14.14 10.17
N GLU A 161 -19.35 -14.17 11.38
CA GLU A 161 -19.82 -15.06 12.45
C GLU A 161 -21.20 -14.71 12.97
N VAL A 162 -21.49 -13.40 13.09
CA VAL A 162 -22.84 -12.92 13.42
C VAL A 162 -23.85 -13.35 12.35
N ARG A 163 -23.51 -13.22 11.05
CA ARG A 163 -24.40 -13.69 9.97
C ARG A 163 -24.62 -15.20 9.99
N ALA A 164 -23.63 -15.95 10.47
CA ALA A 164 -23.71 -17.39 10.65
C ALA A 164 -24.43 -17.80 11.95
N GLY A 165 -24.85 -16.84 12.79
CA GLY A 165 -25.53 -17.10 14.06
C GLY A 165 -24.63 -17.73 15.13
N LYS A 166 -23.31 -17.60 15.02
CA LYS A 166 -22.34 -18.18 15.98
C LYS A 166 -22.01 -17.26 17.15
N VAL A 167 -22.44 -16.00 17.09
CA VAL A 167 -22.19 -14.98 18.11
C VAL A 167 -23.47 -14.77 18.89
N ASP A 168 -23.39 -14.91 20.21
CA ASP A 168 -24.52 -14.70 21.11
C ASP A 168 -24.91 -13.21 21.14
N PRO A 169 -26.22 -12.89 21.27
CA PRO A 169 -26.65 -11.51 21.40
C PRO A 169 -26.13 -10.90 22.71
N VAL A 170 -25.54 -9.72 22.61
CA VAL A 170 -24.92 -9.02 23.74
C VAL A 170 -26.00 -8.28 24.51
N ILE A 171 -26.31 -8.74 25.73
CA ILE A 171 -27.34 -8.16 26.59
C ILE A 171 -26.71 -7.20 27.60
N GLY A 172 -27.33 -6.03 27.81
CA GLY A 172 -26.97 -5.11 28.89
C GLY A 172 -25.68 -4.31 28.70
N ARG A 173 -25.15 -4.21 27.47
CA ARG A 173 -23.95 -3.41 27.11
C ARG A 173 -24.22 -2.35 26.04
N GLU A 174 -25.47 -1.93 25.97
CA GLU A 174 -26.01 -0.93 25.04
C GLU A 174 -25.21 0.38 25.09
N HIS A 175 -25.02 0.92 26.29
CA HIS A 175 -24.32 2.19 26.52
C HIS A 175 -22.84 2.16 26.09
N GLU A 176 -22.14 1.05 26.34
CA GLU A 176 -20.74 0.88 25.94
C GLU A 176 -20.60 0.80 24.42
N VAL A 177 -21.47 0.06 23.75
CA VAL A 177 -21.47 -0.06 22.29
C VAL A 177 -21.79 1.28 21.65
N ALA A 178 -22.80 2.00 22.15
CA ALA A 178 -23.14 3.35 21.69
C ALA A 178 -21.95 4.33 21.84
N ARG A 179 -21.23 4.27 22.97
CA ARG A 179 -20.03 5.09 23.21
C ARG A 179 -18.89 4.73 22.24
N VAL A 180 -18.68 3.44 21.95
CA VAL A 180 -17.70 2.99 20.94
C VAL A 180 -18.05 3.53 19.55
N MET A 181 -19.32 3.43 19.15
CA MET A 181 -19.81 3.99 17.89
C MET A 181 -19.59 5.49 17.80
N GLN A 182 -19.88 6.23 18.88
CA GLN A 182 -19.68 7.67 18.95
C GLN A 182 -18.19 8.06 18.81
N ILE A 183 -17.27 7.28 19.41
CA ILE A 183 -15.82 7.52 19.29
C ILE A 183 -15.35 7.26 17.85
N LEU A 184 -15.82 6.18 17.22
CA LEU A 184 -15.51 5.85 15.83
C LEU A 184 -16.00 6.92 14.84
N ALA A 185 -17.07 7.64 15.17
CA ALA A 185 -17.63 8.73 14.36
C ALA A 185 -16.76 10.00 14.34
N ARG A 186 -15.78 10.13 15.26
CA ARG A 186 -14.98 11.36 15.41
C ARG A 186 -14.01 11.53 14.24
N ARG A 187 -13.77 12.79 13.83
CA ARG A 187 -12.76 13.11 12.80
C ARG A 187 -11.31 12.92 13.29
N SER A 188 -11.06 13.06 14.59
CA SER A 188 -9.76 12.85 15.22
C SER A 188 -9.90 12.03 16.50
N LYS A 189 -8.85 11.26 16.84
CA LYS A 189 -8.83 10.33 17.99
C LYS A 189 -10.01 9.34 17.98
N ASN A 190 -10.21 8.68 16.85
CA ASN A 190 -11.32 7.76 16.59
C ASN A 190 -11.05 6.31 17.00
N ASN A 191 -10.00 6.05 17.77
CA ASN A 191 -9.65 4.70 18.22
C ASN A 191 -10.16 4.47 19.65
N PRO A 192 -11.25 3.72 19.85
CA PRO A 192 -11.77 3.42 21.18
C PRO A 192 -10.83 2.46 21.93
N ILE A 193 -10.70 2.64 23.24
CA ILE A 193 -9.96 1.74 24.14
C ILE A 193 -10.92 1.27 25.22
N LEU A 194 -11.06 -0.05 25.37
CA LEU A 194 -11.91 -0.67 26.38
C LEU A 194 -11.10 -0.97 27.65
N LEU A 195 -11.39 -0.23 28.72
CA LEU A 195 -10.76 -0.39 30.03
C LEU A 195 -11.65 -1.25 30.95
N GLY A 196 -11.03 -2.02 31.83
CA GLY A 196 -11.73 -2.92 32.76
C GLY A 196 -10.86 -4.09 33.20
N GLU A 197 -11.34 -4.86 34.17
CA GLU A 197 -10.68 -6.08 34.63
C GLU A 197 -10.68 -7.18 33.54
N PRO A 198 -9.73 -8.13 33.55
CA PRO A 198 -9.80 -9.28 32.65
C PRO A 198 -11.04 -10.14 32.96
N GLY A 199 -11.66 -10.72 31.93
CA GLY A 199 -12.83 -11.60 32.11
C GLY A 199 -14.18 -10.89 32.15
N VAL A 200 -14.23 -9.56 32.22
CA VAL A 200 -15.49 -8.78 32.20
C VAL A 200 -16.17 -8.74 30.82
N GLY A 201 -15.81 -9.59 29.87
CA GLY A 201 -16.44 -9.66 28.55
C GLY A 201 -16.17 -8.47 27.62
N LYS A 202 -14.99 -7.83 27.69
CA LYS A 202 -14.65 -6.71 26.77
C LYS A 202 -14.84 -7.07 25.29
N THR A 203 -14.56 -8.32 24.93
CA THR A 203 -14.77 -8.88 23.59
C THR A 203 -16.23 -8.81 23.15
N ALA A 204 -17.18 -8.99 24.09
CA ALA A 204 -18.61 -8.90 23.81
C ALA A 204 -19.01 -7.51 23.30
N ILE A 205 -18.29 -6.43 23.66
CA ILE A 205 -18.57 -5.09 23.12
C ILE A 205 -18.21 -5.01 21.63
N ALA A 206 -17.14 -5.70 21.20
CA ALA A 206 -16.75 -5.76 19.79
C ALA A 206 -17.73 -6.63 18.97
N GLU A 207 -18.20 -7.74 19.55
CA GLU A 207 -19.25 -8.59 18.98
C GLU A 207 -20.59 -7.85 18.86
N GLY A 208 -20.95 -7.06 19.88
CA GLY A 208 -22.15 -6.21 19.86
C GLY A 208 -22.10 -5.14 18.78
N LEU A 209 -20.91 -4.56 18.53
CA LEU A 209 -20.71 -3.64 17.40
C LEU A 209 -20.88 -4.36 16.05
N ALA A 210 -20.34 -5.58 15.91
CA ALA A 210 -20.51 -6.38 14.71
C ALA A 210 -21.99 -6.74 14.48
N TYR A 211 -22.71 -7.09 15.56
CA TYR A 211 -24.15 -7.35 15.55
C TYR A 211 -24.93 -6.14 15.04
N ALA A 212 -24.61 -4.95 15.56
CA ALA A 212 -25.27 -3.71 15.16
C ALA A 212 -25.05 -3.37 13.68
N ILE A 213 -23.86 -3.65 13.14
CA ILE A 213 -23.54 -3.41 11.72
C ILE A 213 -24.31 -4.38 10.81
N VAL A 214 -24.41 -5.66 11.18
CA VAL A 214 -25.10 -6.68 10.37
C VAL A 214 -26.61 -6.43 10.32
N HIS A 215 -27.23 -6.18 11.47
CA HIS A 215 -28.68 -5.93 11.57
C HIS A 215 -29.07 -4.49 11.19
N ARG A 216 -28.08 -3.62 10.91
CA ARG A 216 -28.26 -2.19 10.59
C ARG A 216 -29.00 -1.39 11.66
N MET A 217 -28.99 -1.88 12.89
CA MET A 217 -29.69 -1.29 14.03
C MET A 217 -28.78 -1.35 15.25
N SER A 218 -28.72 -0.27 16.04
CA SER A 218 -28.02 -0.29 17.33
C SER A 218 -28.76 -1.19 18.31
N LEU A 219 -28.06 -1.63 19.37
CA LEU A 219 -28.67 -2.36 20.49
C LEU A 219 -29.74 -1.51 21.19
N ASP A 220 -29.60 -0.18 21.22
CA ASP A 220 -30.59 0.76 21.78
C ASP A 220 -31.83 1.01 20.89
N GLY A 221 -31.95 0.32 19.74
CA GLY A 221 -33.06 0.52 18.79
C GLY A 221 -32.91 1.74 17.86
N SER A 222 -31.80 2.47 17.92
CA SER A 222 -31.50 3.58 17.00
C SER A 222 -30.96 3.09 15.65
N PRO A 223 -31.20 3.81 14.53
CA PRO A 223 -30.66 3.43 13.23
C PRO A 223 -29.14 3.58 13.19
N LEU A 224 -28.46 2.62 12.56
CA LEU A 224 -27.00 2.64 12.43
C LEU A 224 -26.54 3.90 11.65
N PRO A 225 -25.53 4.64 12.14
CA PRO A 225 -24.96 5.76 11.41
C PRO A 225 -24.44 5.37 10.02
N GLU A 226 -24.64 6.25 9.04
CA GLU A 226 -24.29 5.97 7.63
C GLU A 226 -22.82 5.63 7.43
N PHE A 227 -21.92 6.20 8.24
CA PHE A 227 -20.49 5.92 8.15
C PHE A 227 -20.12 4.48 8.54
N LEU A 228 -20.95 3.74 9.29
CA LEU A 228 -20.70 2.33 9.64
C LEU A 228 -21.35 1.36 8.67
N ARG A 229 -22.19 1.85 7.75
CA ARG A 229 -22.91 1.01 6.79
C ARG A 229 -21.92 0.32 5.84
N GLY A 230 -22.00 -1.00 5.76
CA GLY A 230 -21.15 -1.81 4.87
C GLY A 230 -19.70 -1.98 5.32
N LYS A 231 -19.34 -1.53 6.53
CA LYS A 231 -18.01 -1.81 7.11
C LYS A 231 -17.97 -3.23 7.70
N ARG A 232 -16.75 -3.75 7.88
CA ARG A 232 -16.48 -5.06 8.50
C ARG A 232 -15.75 -4.86 9.83
N VAL A 233 -16.04 -5.73 10.79
CA VAL A 233 -15.31 -5.81 12.07
C VAL A 233 -14.44 -7.05 12.04
N LEU A 234 -13.13 -6.85 12.09
CA LEU A 234 -12.14 -7.92 12.08
C LEU A 234 -11.48 -7.98 13.46
N GLN A 235 -11.39 -9.17 14.02
CA GLN A 235 -10.63 -9.46 15.23
C GLN A 235 -9.26 -10.03 14.82
N LEU A 236 -8.19 -9.38 15.24
CA LEU A 236 -6.82 -9.87 15.04
C LEU A 236 -6.52 -10.96 16.07
N ASP A 237 -6.10 -12.14 15.62
CA ASP A 237 -5.58 -13.17 16.50
C ASP A 237 -4.07 -13.00 16.66
N VAL A 238 -3.64 -12.51 17.81
CA VAL A 238 -2.23 -12.30 18.12
C VAL A 238 -1.45 -13.61 18.17
N GLY A 239 -2.12 -14.76 18.38
CA GLY A 239 -1.51 -16.09 18.35
C GLY A 239 -1.25 -16.60 16.92
N ALA A 240 -2.02 -16.13 15.94
CA ALA A 240 -1.88 -16.52 14.54
C ALA A 240 -0.82 -15.67 13.79
N VAL A 241 -0.48 -14.48 14.30
CA VAL A 241 0.55 -13.63 13.70
C VAL A 241 1.92 -14.26 13.98
N PRO A 242 2.68 -14.75 12.97
CA PRO A 242 4.05 -15.16 13.18
C PRO A 242 4.82 -13.92 13.65
N CYS A 243 5.34 -13.95 14.88
CA CYS A 243 6.34 -13.00 15.35
C CYS A 243 7.66 -13.24 14.60
N GLY A 244 7.67 -12.99 13.30
CA GLY A 244 8.87 -12.79 12.51
C GLY A 244 9.47 -11.42 12.82
N THR A 245 9.83 -11.18 14.08
CA THR A 245 10.84 -10.16 14.38
C THR A 245 12.19 -10.81 14.17
N MET A 246 12.75 -10.57 12.98
CA MET A 246 14.18 -10.44 12.85
C MET A 246 14.69 -9.57 14.00
N GLN A 247 15.55 -10.16 14.83
CA GLN A 247 16.78 -9.56 15.30
C GLN A 247 16.73 -8.03 15.43
N PHE A 248 16.34 -7.55 16.61
CA PHE A 248 16.86 -6.27 17.07
C PHE A 248 18.38 -6.37 17.04
N GLY A 249 19.04 -5.56 16.23
CA GLY A 249 20.49 -5.50 16.10
C GLY A 249 21.14 -5.29 17.45
N LEU A 250 21.61 -6.38 18.05
CA LEU A 250 22.60 -6.33 19.11
C LEU A 250 23.97 -6.21 18.43
N PRO A 251 24.76 -5.15 18.70
CA PRO A 251 26.17 -5.18 18.36
C PRO A 251 26.81 -6.38 19.07
N GLN A 252 27.53 -7.17 18.29
CA GLN A 252 28.41 -8.24 18.76
C GLN A 252 29.30 -7.69 19.88
N GLY A 253 29.12 -8.21 21.08
CA GLY A 253 29.88 -7.82 22.26
C GLY A 253 29.54 -8.77 23.39
N GLY A 254 30.34 -9.82 23.51
CA GLY A 254 30.17 -10.83 24.55
C GLY A 254 30.19 -10.22 25.94
N ALA A 255 29.26 -10.66 26.79
CA ALA A 255 29.41 -10.54 28.23
C ALA A 255 28.67 -11.70 28.88
N GLN A 256 29.47 -12.59 29.47
CA GLN A 256 29.03 -13.65 30.37
C GLN A 256 28.01 -13.13 31.39
N CYS A 257 26.97 -13.93 31.61
CA CYS A 257 26.03 -13.76 32.70
C CYS A 257 26.75 -14.03 34.03
N GLY A 258 27.40 -13.00 34.57
CA GLY A 258 27.93 -12.97 35.93
C GLY A 258 26.85 -12.53 36.91
N ARG A 259 26.51 -13.41 37.86
CA ARG A 259 25.71 -13.07 39.04
C ARG A 259 26.36 -11.91 39.78
N GLY A 260 25.63 -10.82 40.02
CA GLY A 260 26.16 -9.68 40.77
C GLY A 260 25.07 -8.77 41.31
N LYS A 261 24.84 -8.83 42.63
CA LYS A 261 24.07 -7.86 43.41
C LYS A 261 24.65 -6.46 43.20
N GLY A 262 23.82 -5.44 42.95
CA GLY A 262 24.37 -4.08 42.87
C GLY A 262 23.40 -2.94 42.54
N ARG A 263 22.78 -2.39 43.60
CA ARG A 263 22.68 -0.95 43.89
C ARG A 263 22.14 0.00 42.79
N VAL A 264 20.90 0.43 43.02
CA VAL A 264 20.25 1.62 42.43
C VAL A 264 21.06 2.88 42.75
N ARG A 265 21.34 3.72 41.74
CA ARG A 265 21.58 5.15 41.94
C ARG A 265 20.80 5.97 40.90
N ARG A 266 19.93 6.83 41.41
CA ARG A 266 19.35 7.99 40.70
C ARG A 266 20.47 8.97 40.35
N ALA A 267 20.41 9.52 39.14
CA ALA A 267 21.00 10.80 38.80
C ALA A 267 19.91 11.67 38.17
N ILE A 268 19.94 12.94 38.55
CA ILE A 268 18.93 13.97 38.36
C ILE A 268 19.43 14.95 37.28
N ARG A 269 18.47 15.61 36.61
CA ARG A 269 18.52 16.92 35.90
C ARG A 269 19.06 16.99 34.47
N GLY A 270 18.35 17.82 33.69
CA GLY A 270 18.95 18.71 32.69
C GLY A 270 18.16 18.74 31.38
N GLY A 271 17.31 19.75 31.20
CA GLY A 271 16.61 19.98 29.94
C GLY A 271 17.51 20.59 28.86
N LEU A 272 16.96 20.72 27.66
CA LEU A 272 17.07 21.85 26.74
C LEU A 272 16.29 21.53 25.46
N GLY A 273 15.65 22.57 24.92
CA GLY A 273 14.76 22.49 23.76
C GLY A 273 15.46 22.29 22.42
N GLY A 274 14.63 22.05 21.41
CA GLY A 274 15.02 21.97 20.01
C GLY A 274 13.83 21.57 19.15
N ASP A 275 13.22 22.55 18.49
CA ASP A 275 12.26 22.38 17.40
C ASP A 275 12.90 21.58 16.24
N VAL A 276 12.18 20.59 15.72
CA VAL A 276 12.53 19.84 14.50
C VAL A 276 11.25 19.57 13.71
N PRO A 277 11.24 19.78 12.37
CA PRO A 277 10.01 20.00 11.60
C PRO A 277 9.23 18.72 11.29
N ALA A 278 7.91 18.91 11.15
CA ALA A 278 6.96 17.88 10.76
C ALA A 278 7.14 17.49 9.28
N ALA A 279 7.64 16.28 9.04
CA ALA A 279 7.53 15.60 7.75
C ALA A 279 7.03 14.17 7.95
N CYS A 280 5.88 13.91 7.31
CA CYS A 280 5.24 12.64 6.95
C CYS A 280 5.91 11.33 7.40
N ALA A 281 5.19 10.56 8.22
CA ALA A 281 5.35 9.10 8.31
C ALA A 281 3.97 8.41 8.39
N PRO A 282 3.79 7.23 7.75
CA PRO A 282 2.51 6.55 7.64
C PRO A 282 2.09 5.91 8.97
N ARG A 283 0.79 6.01 9.27
CA ARG A 283 0.13 5.45 10.45
C ARG A 283 0.01 3.94 10.37
N VAL A 284 0.72 3.24 11.26
CA VAL A 284 0.34 1.90 11.72
C VAL A 284 0.41 1.93 13.25
N ALA A 285 -0.74 1.89 13.92
CA ALA A 285 -0.81 1.85 15.38
C ALA A 285 -0.83 0.38 15.82
N TRP A 286 0.27 -0.06 16.43
CA TRP A 286 0.38 -1.36 17.09
C TRP A 286 -0.10 -1.26 18.54
N VAL A 287 -0.88 -2.24 19.00
CA VAL A 287 -1.16 -2.46 20.43
C VAL A 287 -0.27 -3.62 20.87
N SER A 288 0.71 -3.31 21.74
CA SER A 288 1.65 -4.29 22.28
C SER A 288 1.08 -4.92 23.56
N HIS A 289 0.99 -6.25 23.57
CA HIS A 289 0.84 -7.06 24.77
C HIS A 289 2.21 -7.13 25.47
N LYS A 290 2.33 -6.58 26.69
CA LYS A 290 3.49 -6.86 27.55
C LYS A 290 3.13 -7.87 28.62
N ALA A 291 3.84 -8.98 28.56
CA ALA A 291 3.94 -10.01 29.58
C ALA A 291 4.42 -9.42 30.92
N ARG A 292 4.02 -10.10 32.00
CA ARG A 292 4.34 -9.81 33.40
C ARG A 292 5.84 -9.69 33.64
N CYS A 293 6.22 -8.69 34.44
CA CYS A 293 7.38 -8.77 35.31
C CYS A 293 6.92 -8.42 36.71
N SER A 294 6.95 -9.40 37.62
CA SER A 294 6.74 -9.21 39.05
C SER A 294 7.83 -8.33 39.63
N VAL A 295 7.42 -7.35 40.44
CA VAL A 295 8.19 -6.52 41.42
C VAL A 295 7.81 -5.05 41.23
N CYS A 296 6.79 -4.60 41.96
CA CYS A 296 6.77 -3.31 42.65
C CYS A 296 5.45 -3.15 43.41
N SER A 297 5.35 -3.83 44.55
CA SER A 297 4.48 -3.42 45.65
C SER A 297 5.28 -2.41 46.49
N ARG A 298 4.87 -1.13 46.49
CA ARG A 298 4.90 -0.20 47.65
C ARG A 298 4.64 1.26 47.26
N LEU A 299 3.93 1.94 48.18
CA LEU A 299 3.62 3.37 48.31
C LEU A 299 2.42 3.80 47.43
N GLY A 300 1.23 4.07 47.95
CA GLY A 300 0.88 4.55 49.29
C GLY A 300 1.01 6.08 49.34
N ILE A 301 0.03 6.75 48.73
CA ILE A 301 -0.83 7.84 49.22
C ILE A 301 -2.07 7.81 48.32
#